data_AF-A0A556C4J4-F1
#
_entry.id   AF-A0A556C4J4-F1
#
_cell.length_a   1.000
_cell.length_b   1.000
_cell.length_c   1.000
_cell.angle_alpha   90.00
_cell.angle_beta   90.00
_cell.angle_gamma   90.00
#
_symmetry.space_group_name_H-M   'P 1'
#
loop_
_entity.id
_entity.type
_entity.pdbx_description
1 polymer ?
#
loop_
_entity_poly.entity_id
_entity_poly.type
_entity_poly.pdbx_seq_one_letter_code
_entity_poly.pdbx_strand_id
1 'polypeptide(L)'
;MIAGDAQQLSAHDRMILDVERVSPTPAARRLLCDRIDLAPERYDTVLHGLADTDAAYSYAPEVVRTVRHSRSERFRFHRRAGRWKTWDHIVEKGDPT
;
A
#
# COMPACT_ATOMS: atom_id res chain seq x y z
N MET A 1 -30.15 -9.27 -14.13
CA MET A 1 -28.99 -9.10 -13.21
C MET A 1 -28.36 -7.78 -13.57
N ILE A 2 -28.53 -6.77 -12.72
CA ILE A 2 -27.97 -5.44 -12.96
C ILE A 2 -26.47 -5.60 -12.74
N ALA A 3 -25.68 -5.51 -13.81
CA ALA A 3 -24.25 -5.27 -13.71
C ALA A 3 -24.10 -3.86 -13.13
N GLY A 4 -24.26 -3.75 -11.81
CA GLY A 4 -24.15 -2.50 -11.09
C GLY A 4 -22.77 -1.94 -11.35
N ASP A 5 -22.77 -0.78 -12.00
CA ASP A 5 -21.64 0.11 -12.28
C ASP A 5 -20.26 -0.50 -12.03
N ALA A 6 -19.57 -0.89 -13.11
CA ALA A 6 -18.12 -0.97 -13.10
C ALA A 6 -17.59 0.33 -12.48
N GLN A 7 -17.18 0.25 -11.22
CA GLN A 7 -16.97 1.37 -10.29
C GLN A 7 -16.30 2.55 -10.99
N GLN A 8 -17.09 3.53 -11.41
CA GLN A 8 -16.51 4.73 -12.01
C GLN A 8 -15.67 5.41 -10.94
N LEU A 9 -14.37 5.56 -11.21
CA LEU A 9 -13.47 6.28 -10.32
C LEU A 9 -14.03 7.67 -10.06
N SER A 10 -14.16 8.03 -8.78
CA SER A 10 -14.49 9.38 -8.37
C SER A 10 -13.40 10.36 -8.85
N ALA A 11 -13.74 11.64 -8.96
CA ALA A 11 -12.77 12.68 -9.27
C ALA A 11 -11.58 12.64 -8.29
N HIS A 12 -11.85 12.38 -7.00
CA HIS A 12 -10.82 12.26 -5.97
C HIS A 12 -9.91 11.05 -6.20
N ASP A 13 -10.47 9.90 -6.59
CA ASP A 13 -9.70 8.67 -6.84
C ASP A 13 -8.76 8.84 -8.04
N ARG A 14 -9.23 9.54 -9.09
CA ARG A 14 -8.40 9.87 -10.25
C ARG A 14 -7.26 10.81 -9.85
N MET A 15 -7.53 11.81 -9.02
CA MET A 15 -6.50 12.72 -8.51
C MET A 15 -5.44 11.98 -7.69
N ILE A 16 -5.83 11.01 -6.87
CA ILE A 16 -4.91 10.14 -6.12
C ILE A 16 -4.01 9.36 -7.09
N LEU A 17 -4.60 8.70 -8.08
CA LEU A 17 -3.84 7.92 -9.07
C LEU A 17 -2.93 8.82 -9.93
N ASP A 18 -3.36 10.03 -10.26
CA ASP A 18 -2.56 10.99 -11.03
C ASP A 18 -1.36 11.52 -10.24
N VAL A 19 -1.52 11.80 -8.94
CA VAL A 19 -0.39 12.21 -8.08
C VAL A 19 0.63 11.08 -7.98
N GLU A 20 0.20 9.83 -7.78
CA GLU A 20 1.13 8.70 -7.76
C GLU A 20 1.83 8.47 -9.10
N ARG A 21 1.17 8.78 -10.22
CA ARG A 21 1.74 8.67 -11.57
C ARG A 21 2.77 9.75 -11.86
N VAL A 22 2.51 10.99 -11.48
CA VAL A 22 3.34 12.15 -11.86
C VAL A 22 4.44 12.43 -10.84
N SER A 23 4.11 12.36 -9.55
CA SER A 23 5.02 12.72 -8.47
C SER A 23 4.63 11.99 -7.17
N PRO A 24 5.09 10.73 -6.97
CA PRO A 24 4.84 9.95 -5.77
C PRO A 24 5.70 10.45 -4.59
N THR A 25 5.64 11.74 -4.28
CA THR A 25 6.37 12.36 -3.18
C THR A 25 5.44 12.58 -1.98
N PRO A 26 5.95 12.46 -0.73
CA PRO A 26 5.14 12.70 0.47
C PRO A 26 4.53 14.12 0.52
N ALA A 27 5.22 15.11 -0.05
CA ALA A 27 4.73 16.49 -0.14
C ALA A 27 3.51 16.60 -1.08
N ALA A 28 3.57 15.99 -2.27
CA ALA A 28 2.45 15.98 -3.21
C ALA A 28 1.22 15.25 -2.64
N ARG A 29 1.44 14.14 -1.92
CA ARG A 29 0.38 13.40 -1.22
C ARG A 29 -0.30 14.26 -0.16
N ARG A 30 0.47 14.99 0.66
CA ARG A 30 -0.07 15.89 1.70
C ARG A 30 -0.87 17.05 1.10
N LEU A 31 -0.35 17.68 0.05
CA LEU A 31 -1.06 18.74 -0.67
C LEU A 31 -2.37 18.23 -1.29
N LEU A 32 -2.37 17.01 -1.83
CA LEU A 32 -3.58 16.39 -2.33
C LEU A 32 -4.57 16.12 -1.20
N CYS A 33 -4.11 15.52 -0.09
CA CYS A 33 -4.94 15.22 1.09
C CYS A 33 -5.66 16.47 1.60
N ASP A 34 -4.94 17.59 1.72
CA ASP A 34 -5.52 18.89 2.09
C ASP A 34 -6.59 19.35 1.08
N ARG A 35 -6.32 19.20 -0.21
CA ARG A 35 -7.24 19.60 -1.29
C ARG A 35 -8.54 18.80 -1.35
N ILE A 36 -8.52 17.51 -0.99
CA ILE A 36 -9.69 16.62 -1.06
C ILE A 36 -10.31 16.35 0.32
N ASP A 37 -9.87 17.06 1.36
CA ASP A 37 -10.28 16.85 2.75
C ASP A 37 -10.14 15.37 3.19
N LEU A 38 -9.00 14.78 2.83
CA LEU A 38 -8.66 13.41 3.20
C LEU A 38 -7.59 13.41 4.28
N ALA A 39 -7.87 12.71 5.38
CA ALA A 39 -6.88 12.50 6.43
C ALA A 39 -5.65 11.75 5.86
N PRO A 40 -4.41 12.26 6.06
CA PRO A 40 -3.21 11.70 5.46
C PRO A 40 -2.92 10.26 5.91
N GLU A 41 -3.40 9.86 7.10
CA GLU A 41 -3.29 8.50 7.62
C GLU A 41 -4.13 7.50 6.81
N ARG A 42 -5.20 7.98 6.18
CA ARG A 42 -6.10 7.15 5.36
C ARG A 42 -5.62 7.04 3.92
N TYR A 43 -4.70 7.90 3.48
CA TYR A 43 -4.22 7.94 2.10
C TYR A 43 -3.72 6.58 1.61
N ASP A 44 -2.84 5.92 2.37
CA ASP A 44 -2.31 4.59 2.01
C ASP A 44 -3.42 3.53 1.94
N THR A 45 -4.41 3.60 2.84
CA THR A 45 -5.54 2.66 2.84
C THR A 45 -6.43 2.86 1.61
N VAL A 46 -6.70 4.12 1.25
CA VAL A 46 -7.48 4.46 0.04
C VAL A 46 -6.71 4.04 -1.22
N LEU A 47 -5.41 4.36 -1.30
CA LEU A 47 -4.57 3.98 -2.43
C LEU A 47 -4.50 2.46 -2.62
N HIS A 48 -4.38 1.70 -1.53
CA HIS A 48 -4.42 0.24 -1.57
C HIS A 48 -5.80 -0.30 -2.00
N GLY A 49 -6.88 0.26 -1.46
CA GLY A 49 -8.24 -0.10 -1.86
C GLY A 49 -8.51 0.17 -3.34
N LEU A 50 -8.04 1.32 -3.85
CA LEU A 50 -8.13 1.65 -5.26
C LEU A 50 -7.35 0.65 -6.12
N ALA A 51 -6.13 0.28 -5.73
CA ALA A 51 -5.31 -0.68 -6.46
C ALA A 51 -5.91 -2.10 -6.53
N ASP A 52 -6.91 -2.42 -5.71
CA ASP A 52 -7.65 -3.69 -5.74
C ASP A 52 -8.87 -3.64 -6.69
N THR A 53 -9.23 -2.46 -7.23
CA THR A 53 -10.34 -2.29 -8.19
C THR A 53 -9.90 -2.41 -9.65
N ASP A 54 -10.78 -2.96 -10.50
CA ASP A 54 -10.53 -3.08 -11.94
C ASP A 54 -10.52 -1.71 -12.65
N ALA A 55 -11.30 -0.76 -12.14
CA ALA A 55 -11.36 0.61 -12.66
C ALA A 55 -10.03 1.37 -12.49
N ALA A 56 -9.35 1.21 -11.35
CA ALA A 56 -8.02 1.78 -11.16
C ALA A 56 -6.98 1.14 -12.08
N TYR A 57 -7.07 -0.18 -12.31
CA TYR A 57 -6.18 -0.87 -13.24
C TYR A 57 -6.39 -0.40 -14.68
N SER A 58 -7.63 -0.15 -15.07
CA SER A 58 -7.98 0.40 -16.38
C SER A 58 -7.51 1.84 -16.57
N TYR A 59 -7.51 2.67 -15.52
CA TYR A 59 -7.10 4.07 -15.59
C TYR A 59 -5.57 4.26 -15.49
N ALA A 60 -4.91 3.61 -14.52
CA ALA A 60 -3.50 3.79 -14.21
C ALA A 60 -2.81 2.44 -13.89
N PRO A 61 -2.60 1.57 -14.90
CA PRO A 61 -2.08 0.23 -14.68
C PRO A 61 -0.68 0.21 -14.05
N GLU A 62 0.17 1.19 -14.37
CA GLU A 62 1.54 1.29 -13.85
C GLU A 62 1.57 1.58 -12.34
N VAL A 63 0.67 2.47 -11.88
CA VAL A 63 0.51 2.81 -10.46
C VAL A 63 0.01 1.58 -9.69
N VAL A 64 -1.02 0.91 -10.21
CA VAL A 64 -1.58 -0.29 -9.57
C VAL A 64 -0.53 -1.40 -9.44
N ARG A 65 0.27 -1.65 -10.48
CA ARG A 65 1.36 -2.63 -10.43
C ARG A 65 2.40 -2.26 -9.38
N THR A 66 2.79 -1.00 -9.31
CA THR A 66 3.77 -0.49 -8.33
C THR A 66 3.25 -0.68 -6.91
N VAL A 67 2.01 -0.27 -6.63
CA VAL A 67 1.38 -0.43 -5.31
C VAL A 67 1.29 -1.92 -4.90
N ARG A 68 0.89 -2.80 -5.83
CA ARG A 68 0.85 -4.25 -5.59
C ARG A 68 2.25 -4.85 -5.36
N HIS A 69 3.26 -4.35 -6.06
CA HIS A 69 4.64 -4.77 -5.87
C HIS A 69 5.18 -4.36 -4.50
N SER A 70 5.04 -3.09 -4.12
CA SER A 70 5.46 -2.58 -2.81
C SER A 70 4.77 -3.31 -1.65
N ARG A 71 3.49 -3.68 -1.82
CA ARG A 71 2.77 -4.54 -0.86
C ARG A 71 3.46 -5.90 -0.72
N SER A 72 3.80 -6.56 -1.83
CA SER A 72 4.48 -7.85 -1.84
C SER A 72 5.87 -7.82 -1.21
N GLU A 73 6.61 -6.73 -1.40
CA GLU A 73 7.94 -6.53 -0.80
C GLU A 73 7.87 -6.32 0.72
N ARG A 74 6.87 -5.60 1.21
CA ARG A 74 6.61 -5.41 2.64
C ARG A 74 6.31 -6.75 3.35
N PHE A 75 5.59 -7.66 2.68
CA PHE A 75 5.37 -9.02 3.17
C PHE A 75 6.62 -9.91 3.08
N ARG A 76 7.49 -9.73 2.08
CA ARG A 76 8.78 -10.45 1.98
C ARG A 76 9.73 -10.06 3.12
N PHE A 77 9.73 -8.79 3.53
CA PHE A 77 10.57 -8.32 4.64
C PHE A 77 10.17 -8.97 5.96
N HIS A 78 8.87 -9.09 6.24
CA HIS A 78 8.36 -9.77 7.43
C HIS A 78 8.71 -11.26 7.46
N ARG A 79 8.71 -11.92 6.29
CA ARG A 79 9.07 -13.34 6.19
C ARG A 79 10.57 -13.61 6.46
N ARG A 80 11.44 -12.62 6.23
CA ARG A 80 12.89 -12.72 6.51
C ARG A 80 13.23 -12.41 7.97
N ALA A 81 12.49 -11.49 8.59
CA ALA A 81 12.64 -11.14 10.01
C ALA A 81 12.20 -12.27 10.97
N GLY A 82 11.27 -13.15 10.54
CA GLY A 82 10.83 -14.30 11.33
C GLY A 82 11.87 -15.42 11.50
N ARG A 83 13.01 -15.39 10.80
CA ARG A 83 14.03 -16.47 10.84
C ARG A 83 15.25 -16.15 11.73
N TRP A 84 15.29 -14.97 12.35
CA TRP A 84 16.44 -14.53 13.17
C TRP A 84 16.19 -14.65 14.67
N LYS A 85 14.95 -14.96 15.11
CA LYS A 85 14.61 -15.09 16.53
C LYS A 85 14.67 -16.51 17.10
N THR A 86 15.05 -17.51 16.32
CA THR A 86 15.04 -18.92 16.77
C THR A 86 16.42 -19.46 17.19
N TRP A 87 17.48 -18.64 17.17
CA TRP A 87 18.83 -19.07 17.60
C TRP A 87 19.28 -18.48 18.94
N ASP A 88 18.44 -17.73 19.65
CA ASP A 88 18.81 -17.09 20.93
C ASP A 88 18.40 -17.89 22.17
N HIS A 89 17.75 -19.05 22.02
CA HIS A 89 17.24 -19.86 23.15
C HIS A 89 17.92 -21.23 23.33
N ILE A 90 19.10 -21.47 22.75
CA ILE A 90 19.85 -22.74 22.91
C ILE A 90 21.17 -22.55 23.69
N VAL A 91 21.36 -21.44 24.42
CA VAL A 91 22.53 -21.27 25.32
C VAL A 91 22.09 -20.74 26.69
N GLU A 92 21.15 -21.43 27.33
CA GLU A 92 20.92 -21.26 28.77
C GLU A 92 20.44 -22.61 29.36
N LYS A 93 21.36 -23.58 29.45
CA LYS A 93 21.33 -24.56 30.55
C LYS A 93 22.69 -25.19 30.71
N GLY A 94 23.34 -24.86 31.82
CA GLY A 94 24.18 -25.82 32.53
C GLY A 94 25.63 -25.42 32.74
N ASP A 95 25.86 -24.36 33.51
CA ASP A 95 26.91 -24.37 34.53
C ASP A 95 26.31 -23.68 35.77
N PRO A 96 26.40 -24.28 36.96
CA PRO A 96 27.68 -24.23 37.66
C PRO A 96 28.05 -25.45 38.52
N THR A 97 29.37 -25.60 38.69
CA THR A 97 30.13 -26.29 39.77
C THR A 97 30.19 -27.81 39.79
#